data_AF-A0A9D5VNY7-F1
#
_entry.id   AF-A0A9D5VNY7-F1
#
_cell.length_a   1.000
_cell.length_b   1.000
_cell.length_c   1.000
_cell.angle_alpha   90.00
_cell.angle_beta   90.00
_cell.angle_gamma   90.00
#
_symmetry.space_group_name_H-M   'P 1'
#
loop_
_entity.id
_entity.type
_entity.pdbx_description
1 polymer ?
#
loop_
_entity_poly.entity_id
_entity_poly.type
_entity_poly.pdbx_seq_one_letter_code
_entity_poly.pdbx_strand_id
1 'polypeptide(L)'
;MEEHLLSIMDYAAREKVSISTIRRMIKSSKVKYKKINGKYYIHSDSCLPPGLQEQENNDEKYEQILSEYARLKKEFKRMEEDNIELKMLVKIYEKKITM
;
A
#
# COMPACT_ATOMS: atom_id res chain seq x y z
N MET A 1 -13.19 27.47 -6.84
CA MET A 1 -11.94 27.29 -6.07
C MET A 1 -12.35 26.92 -4.66
N GLU A 2 -12.32 25.63 -4.32
CA GLU A 2 -12.66 25.15 -2.98
C GLU A 2 -11.44 25.35 -2.07
N GLU A 3 -11.58 26.22 -1.07
CA GLU A 3 -10.56 26.39 -0.05
C GLU A 3 -10.63 25.22 0.93
N HIS A 4 -9.74 24.24 0.76
CA HIS A 4 -9.63 23.12 1.70
C HIS A 4 -8.85 23.53 2.95
N LEU A 5 -9.56 23.55 4.08
CA LEU A 5 -9.00 23.75 5.41
C LEU A 5 -8.58 22.40 5.99
N LEU A 6 -7.28 22.14 6.11
CA LEU A 6 -6.75 20.94 6.75
C LEU A 6 -6.54 21.17 8.23
N SER A 7 -6.83 20.16 9.06
CA SER A 7 -6.40 20.18 10.45
C SER A 7 -4.87 20.22 10.54
N ILE A 8 -4.34 20.78 11.62
CA ILE A 8 -2.90 20.74 11.90
C ILE A 8 -2.32 19.32 11.85
N MET A 9 -3.12 18.31 12.19
CA MET A 9 -2.74 16.89 12.14
C MET A 9 -2.64 16.39 10.70
N ASP A 10 -3.64 16.70 9.88
CA ASP A 10 -3.72 16.23 8.50
C ASP A 10 -2.63 16.90 7.64
N TYR A 11 -2.36 18.18 7.92
CA TYR A 11 -1.26 18.91 7.29
C TYR A 11 0.11 18.36 7.72
N ALA A 12 0.26 17.93 8.98
CA ALA A 12 1.47 17.25 9.47
C ALA A 12 1.74 15.93 8.77
N ALA A 13 0.70 15.12 8.59
CA ALA A 13 0.78 13.86 7.88
C ALA A 13 1.17 14.07 6.41
N ARG A 14 0.53 15.04 5.73
CA ARG A 14 0.81 15.34 4.32
C ARG A 14 2.24 15.82 4.08
N GLU A 15 2.67 16.84 4.81
CA GLU A 15 3.98 17.47 4.61
C GLU A 15 5.11 16.64 5.24
N LYS A 16 4.81 15.53 5.95
CA LYS A 16 5.76 14.73 6.73
C LYS A 16 6.56 15.56 7.74
N VAL A 17 5.91 16.55 8.33
CA VAL A 17 6.51 17.54 9.23
C VAL A 17 5.86 17.46 10.60
N SER A 18 6.65 17.52 11.68
CA SER A 18 6.12 17.45 13.05
C SER A 18 5.13 18.59 13.35
N ILE A 19 4.13 18.32 14.19
CA ILE A 19 3.16 19.31 14.67
C ILE A 19 3.86 20.54 15.27
N SER A 20 5.00 20.34 15.95
CA SER A 20 5.81 21.42 16.52
C SER A 20 6.44 22.31 15.46
N THR A 21 6.91 21.73 14.36
CA THR A 21 7.42 22.48 13.20
C THR A 21 6.28 23.26 12.52
N ILE A 22 5.09 22.68 12.41
CA ILE A 22 3.92 23.38 11.86
C ILE A 22 3.48 24.54 12.76
N ARG A 23 3.43 24.35 14.09
CA ARG A 23 3.21 25.45 15.04
C ARG A 23 4.24 26.57 14.88
N ARG A 24 5.51 26.22 14.60
CA ARG A 24 6.56 27.21 14.30
C ARG A 24 6.28 27.93 12.98
N MET A 25 5.85 27.23 11.93
CA MET A 25 5.51 27.83 10.63
C MET A 25 4.32 28.78 10.71
N ILE A 26 3.31 28.43 11.54
CA ILE A 26 2.18 29.30 11.89
C ILE A 26 2.69 30.57 12.59
N LYS A 27 3.59 30.44 13.56
CA LYS A 27 4.21 31.60 14.24
C LYS A 27 5.05 32.47 13.30
N SER A 28 5.74 31.86 12.35
CA SER A 28 6.57 32.55 11.36
C SER A 28 5.80 33.09 10.16
N SER A 29 4.46 33.02 10.15
CA SER A 29 3.57 33.49 9.07
C SER A 29 3.88 32.92 7.68
N LYS A 30 4.57 31.76 7.61
CA LYS A 30 4.92 31.11 6.34
C LYS A 30 3.74 30.38 5.69
N VAL A 31 2.64 30.21 6.43
CA VAL A 31 1.47 29.42 6.03
C VAL A 31 0.21 30.17 6.42
N LYS A 32 -0.78 30.23 5.53
CA LYS A 32 -2.09 30.82 5.81
C LYS A 32 -2.88 29.88 6.72
N TYR A 33 -3.34 30.37 7.86
CA TYR A 33 -4.07 29.56 8.84
C TYR A 33 -5.33 30.27 9.35
N LYS A 34 -6.32 29.48 9.76
CA LYS A 34 -7.56 29.91 10.39
C LYS A 34 -7.70 29.21 11.74
N LYS A 35 -7.98 29.98 12.80
CA LYS A 35 -8.23 29.44 14.15
C LYS A 35 -9.74 29.35 14.38
N ILE A 36 -10.26 28.15 14.61
CA ILE A 36 -11.68 27.91 14.89
C ILE A 36 -11.77 27.07 16.15
N ASN A 37 -12.47 27.54 17.18
CA ASN A 37 -12.68 26.84 18.46
C ASN A 37 -11.38 26.29 19.11
N GLY A 38 -10.31 27.09 19.07
CA GLY A 38 -9.02 26.70 19.65
C GLY A 38 -8.20 25.73 18.80
N LYS A 39 -8.73 25.23 17.69
CA LYS A 39 -8.01 24.38 16.72
C LYS A 39 -7.46 25.23 15.57
N TYR A 40 -6.26 24.86 15.11
CA TYR A 40 -5.62 25.48 13.95
C TYR A 40 -5.96 24.69 12.68
N TYR A 41 -6.45 25.42 11.68
CA TYR A 41 -6.70 24.92 10.34
C TYR A 41 -5.76 25.63 9.37
N ILE A 42 -5.18 24.89 8.45
CA ILE A 42 -4.19 25.38 7.49
C ILE A 42 -4.83 25.38 6.11
N HIS A 43 -4.75 26.53 5.42
CA HIS A 43 -5.13 26.62 4.03
C HIS A 43 -4.07 25.90 3.19
N SER A 44 -4.48 24.90 2.44
CA SER A 44 -3.61 24.25 1.47
C SER A 44 -4.20 24.45 0.08
N ASP A 45 -3.40 25.04 -0.81
CA ASP A 45 -3.75 25.22 -2.21
C ASP A 45 -3.73 23.89 -2.99
N SER A 46 -3.18 22.82 -2.40
CA SER A 46 -3.15 21.48 -2.99
C SER A 46 -4.36 20.65 -2.54
N CYS A 47 -5.33 20.55 -3.44
CA CYS A 47 -6.44 19.61 -3.36
C CYS A 47 -5.89 18.18 -3.34
N LEU A 48 -6.08 17.44 -2.23
CA LEU A 48 -6.24 15.97 -2.14
C LEU A 48 -6.00 15.50 -0.69
N PRO A 49 -7.02 15.02 0.03
CA PRO A 49 -6.83 14.48 1.38
C PRO A 49 -5.86 13.28 1.35
N PRO A 50 -5.00 13.10 2.39
CA PRO A 50 -3.96 12.07 2.41
C PRO A 50 -4.44 10.61 2.27
N GLY A 51 -5.75 10.33 2.26
CA GLY A 51 -6.30 8.97 2.21
C GLY A 51 -6.76 8.49 0.82
N LEU A 52 -7.04 9.39 -0.13
CA LEU A 52 -7.58 8.99 -1.44
C LEU A 52 -6.48 8.47 -2.39
N GLN A 53 -5.27 9.03 -2.33
CA GLN A 53 -4.13 8.52 -3.12
C GLN A 53 -3.64 7.15 -2.63
N GLU A 54 -3.83 6.82 -1.36
CA GLU A 54 -3.48 5.50 -0.82
C GLU A 54 -4.47 4.41 -1.27
N GLN A 55 -5.74 4.75 -1.51
CA GLN A 55 -6.76 3.78 -1.95
C GLN A 55 -6.54 3.31 -3.39
N GLU A 56 -6.32 4.22 -4.34
CA GLU A 56 -6.05 3.82 -5.74
C GLU A 56 -4.78 2.96 -5.86
N ASN A 57 -3.72 3.29 -5.11
CA ASN A 57 -2.49 2.49 -5.05
C ASN A 57 -2.69 1.12 -4.36
N ASN A 58 -3.68 0.98 -3.48
CA ASN A 58 -3.96 -0.28 -2.79
C ASN A 58 -4.80 -1.21 -3.67
N ASP A 59 -5.73 -0.68 -4.46
CA ASP A 59 -6.55 -1.47 -5.37
C ASP A 59 -5.70 -2.08 -6.50
N GLU A 60 -4.81 -1.30 -7.11
CA GLU A 60 -3.86 -1.81 -8.12
C GLU A 60 -2.92 -2.88 -7.54
N LYS A 61 -2.43 -2.70 -6.31
CA LYS A 61 -1.61 -3.70 -5.62
C LYS A 61 -2.40 -4.96 -5.31
N TYR A 62 -3.66 -4.85 -4.92
CA TYR A 62 -4.51 -5.99 -4.63
C TYR A 62 -4.75 -6.83 -5.90
N GLU A 63 -5.00 -6.18 -7.03
CA GLU A 63 -5.13 -6.86 -8.33
C GLU A 63 -3.83 -7.56 -8.74
N GLN A 64 -2.68 -6.92 -8.55
CA GLN A 64 -1.37 -7.53 -8.81
C GLN A 64 -1.15 -8.78 -7.94
N ILE A 65 -1.44 -8.68 -6.63
CA ILE A 65 -1.33 -9.81 -5.68
C ILE A 65 -2.22 -10.97 -6.09
N LEU A 66 -3.47 -10.71 -6.49
CA LEU A 66 -4.39 -11.75 -6.95
C LEU A 66 -3.90 -12.45 -8.21
N SER A 67 -3.38 -11.68 -9.17
CA SER A 67 -2.79 -12.21 -10.41
C SER A 67 -1.59 -13.12 -10.11
N GLU A 68 -0.67 -12.67 -9.25
CA GLU A 68 0.48 -13.47 -8.82
C GLU A 68 0.05 -14.74 -8.09
N TYR A 69 -0.92 -14.64 -7.18
CA TYR A 69 -1.45 -15.80 -6.45
C TYR A 69 -2.05 -16.84 -7.41
N ALA A 70 -2.83 -16.40 -8.41
CA ALA A 70 -3.41 -17.30 -9.40
C ALA A 70 -2.34 -18.01 -10.24
N ARG A 71 -1.30 -17.27 -10.65
CA ARG A 71 -0.15 -17.83 -11.37
C ARG A 71 0.60 -18.85 -10.52
N LEU A 72 0.96 -18.49 -9.29
CA LEU A 72 1.73 -19.33 -8.38
C LEU A 72 0.97 -20.62 -8.04
N LYS A 73 -0.35 -20.53 -7.85
CA LYS A 73 -1.21 -21.70 -7.63
C LYS A 73 -1.21 -22.65 -8.82
N LYS A 74 -1.17 -22.14 -10.05
CA LYS A 74 -1.09 -22.95 -11.26
C LYS A 74 0.27 -23.64 -11.40
N GLU A 75 1.36 -22.91 -11.12
CA GLU A 75 2.72 -23.46 -11.12
C GLU A 75 2.87 -24.56 -10.06
N PHE A 76 2.33 -24.35 -8.86
CA PHE A 76 2.34 -25.34 -7.78
C PHE A 76 1.65 -26.63 -8.19
N LYS A 77 0.44 -26.54 -8.76
CA LYS A 77 -0.30 -27.72 -9.21
C LYS A 77 0.47 -28.49 -10.29
N ARG A 78 1.09 -27.79 -11.24
CA ARG A 78 1.91 -28.41 -12.28
C ARG A 78 3.11 -29.15 -11.69
N MET A 79 3.82 -28.52 -10.74
CA MET A 79 4.94 -29.16 -10.05
C MET A 79 4.50 -30.40 -9.26
N GLU A 80 3.31 -30.37 -8.67
CA GLU A 80 2.75 -31.52 -7.97
C GLU A 80 2.46 -32.69 -8.92
N GLU A 81 1.86 -32.42 -10.08
CA GLU A 81 1.63 -33.39 -11.16
C GLU A 81 2.95 -34.00 -11.66
N ASP A 82 3.95 -33.16 -11.97
CA ASP A 82 5.29 -33.60 -12.40
C ASP A 82 5.96 -34.48 -11.32
N ASN A 83 5.79 -34.13 -10.04
CA ASN A 83 6.36 -34.89 -8.92
C ASN A 83 5.72 -36.28 -8.79
N ILE A 84 4.41 -36.37 -9.00
CA ILE A 84 3.68 -37.64 -8.99
C ILE A 84 4.17 -38.54 -10.14
N GLU A 85 4.29 -37.99 -11.35
CA GLU A 85 4.78 -38.73 -12.52
C GLU A 85 6.21 -39.23 -12.30
N LEU A 86 7.11 -38.37 -11.80
CA LEU A 86 8.49 -38.76 -11.50
C LEU A 86 8.56 -39.85 -10.44
N LYS A 87 7.80 -39.73 -9.35
CA LYS A 87 7.74 -40.79 -8.32
C LYS A 87 7.22 -42.11 -8.88
N MET A 88 6.25 -42.06 -9.79
CA MET A 88 5.75 -43.26 -10.47
C MET A 88 6.84 -43.89 -11.34
N LEU A 89 7.56 -43.10 -12.13
CA LEU A 89 8.67 -43.57 -12.97
C LEU A 89 9.76 -44.21 -12.11
N VAL A 90 10.20 -43.54 -11.05
CA VAL A 90 11.20 -44.06 -10.10
C VAL A 90 10.77 -45.42 -9.57
N LYS A 91 9.51 -45.54 -9.11
CA LYS A 91 8.97 -46.82 -8.60
C LYS A 91 9.00 -47.94 -9.64
N ILE A 92 8.74 -47.64 -10.91
CA ILE A 92 8.83 -48.61 -12.00
C ILE A 92 10.28 -49.05 -12.22
N TYR A 93 11.23 -48.11 -12.23
CA TYR A 93 12.65 -48.41 -12.40
C TYR A 93 13.22 -49.22 -11.23
N GLU A 94 12.90 -48.84 -9.99
CA GLU A 94 13.31 -49.59 -8.79
C GLU A 94 12.78 -51.03 -8.81
N LYS A 95 11.53 -51.22 -9.24
CA LYS A 95 10.94 -52.56 -9.38
C LYS A 95 11.67 -53.40 -10.43
N LYS A 96 12.05 -52.81 -11.57
CA LYS A 96 12.80 -53.50 -12.64
C LYS A 96 14.22 -53.86 -12.24
N ILE A 97 14.86 -53.09 -11.36
CA ILE A 97 16.22 -53.39 -10.87
C ILE A 97 16.19 -54.51 -9.82
N THR A 98 15.07 -54.64 -9.10
CA THR A 98 14.91 -55.60 -8.01
C THR A 98 14.35 -56.96 -8.47
N MET A 99 13.84 -57.05 -9.71
CA MET A 99 13.44 -58.30 -10.39
C MET A 99 14.59 -58.86 -11.23
#